data_AF-A0A379FB23-F1
#
_entry.id   AF-A0A379FB23-F1
#
_cell.length_a   1.000
_cell.length_b   1.000
_cell.length_c   1.000
_cell.angle_alpha   90.00
_cell.angle_beta   90.00
_cell.angle_gamma   90.00
#
_symmetry.space_group_name_H-M   'P 1'
#
loop_
_entity.id
_entity.type
_entity.pdbx_description
1 polymer ?
#
loop_
_entity_poly.entity_id
_entity_poly.type
_entity_poly.pdbx_seq_one_letter_code
_entity_poly.pdbx_strand_id
1 'polypeptide(L)'
;MILLRNDYLQLAQQQQKGRVTRRITAKGYQDYHYDINGRLTQKVVHQHGEITPKARYQRGKLHYVVTDHQGTPREIFSEKGIVSWAGRLNTWGKMTFWQSHDDYADNDQKKPA
;
A
#
# COMPACT_ATOMS: atom_id res chain seq x y z
N MET A 1 -22.80 15.86 -21.17
CA MET A 1 -23.03 15.28 -19.82
C MET A 1 -21.74 14.57 -19.39
N ILE A 2 -20.90 15.22 -18.57
CA ILE A 2 -19.60 14.69 -18.15
C ILE A 2 -19.77 14.15 -16.73
N LEU A 3 -19.61 12.84 -16.56
CA LEU A 3 -19.58 12.19 -15.25
C LEU A 3 -18.30 12.63 -14.52
N LEU A 4 -18.42 13.58 -13.60
CA LEU A 4 -17.33 13.92 -12.69
C LEU A 4 -17.05 12.70 -11.81
N ARG A 5 -15.81 12.21 -11.82
CA ARG A 5 -15.34 11.13 -10.97
C ARG A 5 -15.51 11.55 -9.50
N ASN A 6 -16.46 10.93 -8.80
CA ASN A 6 -16.78 11.15 -7.37
C ASN A 6 -15.68 10.70 -6.39
N ASP A 7 -14.41 10.62 -6.83
CA ASP A 7 -13.29 10.09 -6.04
C ASP A 7 -12.69 11.12 -5.07
N TYR A 8 -13.09 12.40 -5.18
CA TYR A 8 -12.48 13.52 -4.46
C TYR A 8 -13.38 14.19 -3.42
N LEU A 9 -14.60 13.70 -3.21
CA LEU A 9 -15.52 14.26 -2.21
C LEU A 9 -14.99 13.95 -0.80
N GLN A 10 -14.26 14.91 -0.23
CA GLN A 10 -13.77 14.86 1.14
C GLN A 10 -14.93 15.21 2.07
N LEU A 11 -15.31 14.26 2.90
CA LEU A 11 -16.44 14.39 3.82
C LEU A 11 -15.99 14.94 5.16
N ALA A 12 -14.81 14.53 5.63
CA ALA A 12 -14.25 15.00 6.88
C ALA A 12 -12.73 14.80 6.95
N GLN A 13 -12.08 15.50 7.88
CA GLN A 13 -10.68 15.29 8.23
C GLN A 13 -10.49 15.33 9.75
N GLN A 14 -9.60 14.50 10.27
CA GLN A 14 -9.14 14.56 11.66
C GLN A 14 -7.69 15.02 11.69
N GLN A 15 -7.38 15.89 12.65
CA GLN A 15 -6.05 16.42 12.83
C GLN A 15 -5.60 16.27 14.29
N GLN A 16 -4.30 16.06 14.49
CA GLN A 16 -3.65 16.08 15.79
C GLN A 16 -2.38 16.93 15.69
N LYS A 17 -2.17 17.85 16.63
CA LYS A 17 -0.98 18.73 16.67
C LYS A 17 -0.72 19.43 15.31
N GLY A 18 -1.77 19.94 14.68
CA GLY A 18 -1.70 20.65 13.39
C GLY A 18 -1.48 19.78 12.15
N ARG A 19 -1.59 18.44 12.28
CA ARG A 19 -1.36 17.50 11.18
C ARG A 19 -2.55 16.60 10.94
N VAL A 20 -2.88 16.36 9.67
CA VAL A 20 -3.96 15.43 9.28
C VAL A 20 -3.55 14.00 9.58
N THR A 21 -4.31 13.31 10.43
CA THR A 21 -4.11 11.90 10.76
C THR A 21 -5.10 11.00 10.04
N ARG A 22 -6.28 11.51 9.68
CA ARG A 22 -7.30 10.78 8.92
C ARG A 22 -8.05 11.70 7.96
N ARG A 23 -8.33 11.21 6.75
CA ARG A 23 -9.21 11.84 5.77
C ARG A 23 -10.34 10.87 5.40
N ILE A 24 -11.58 11.31 5.49
CA ILE A 24 -12.77 10.52 5.16
C ILE A 24 -13.32 11.01 3.81
N THR A 25 -13.65 10.06 2.96
CA THR A 25 -14.16 10.26 1.59
C THR A 25 -15.40 9.39 1.37
N ALA A 26 -16.15 9.64 0.30
CA ALA A 26 -17.31 8.82 -0.05
C ALA A 26 -16.98 7.32 -0.26
N LYS A 27 -15.74 6.97 -0.62
CA LYS A 27 -15.30 5.57 -0.85
C LYS A 27 -14.72 4.88 0.39
N GLY A 28 -14.43 5.63 1.46
CA GLY A 28 -13.77 5.12 2.65
C GLY A 28 -12.86 6.16 3.29
N TYR A 29 -11.76 5.74 3.92
CA TYR A 29 -10.89 6.64 4.68
C TYR A 29 -9.40 6.36 4.47
N GLN A 30 -8.59 7.40 4.66
CA GLN A 30 -7.14 7.36 4.52
C GLN A 30 -6.50 7.75 5.85
N ASP A 31 -5.65 6.89 6.40
CA ASP A 31 -4.89 7.15 7.63
C ASP A 31 -3.44 7.51 7.31
N TYR A 32 -2.93 8.50 8.04
CA TYR A 32 -1.61 9.09 7.87
C TYR A 32 -0.82 8.97 9.18
N HIS A 33 0.29 8.25 9.13
CA HIS A 33 1.23 8.13 10.25
C HIS A 33 2.51 8.90 9.94
N TYR A 34 3.01 9.61 10.94
CA TYR A 34 4.23 10.40 10.83
C TYR A 34 5.27 9.91 11.85
N ASP A 35 6.56 10.11 11.55
CA ASP A 35 7.62 9.95 12.55
C ASP A 35 7.71 11.17 13.48
N ILE A 36 8.65 11.10 14.43
CA ILE A 36 8.92 12.17 15.41
C ILE A 36 9.40 13.48 14.77
N ASN A 37 10.02 13.41 13.59
CA ASN A 37 10.45 14.56 12.81
C ASN A 37 9.32 15.12 11.93
N GLY A 38 8.16 14.44 11.93
CA GLY A 38 7.02 14.85 11.16
C GLY A 38 7.12 14.52 9.68
N ARG A 39 7.86 13.50 9.29
CA ARG A 39 7.79 12.96 7.94
C ARG A 39 6.69 11.91 7.87
N LEU A 40 5.92 11.85 6.78
CA LEU A 40 4.94 10.79 6.57
C LEU A 40 5.67 9.44 6.43
N THR A 41 5.39 8.51 7.33
CA THR A 41 5.99 7.16 7.33
C THR A 41 5.05 6.10 6.80
N GLN A 42 3.74 6.30 6.89
CA GLN A 42 2.78 5.33 6.38
C GLN A 42 1.47 6.00 5.97
N LYS A 43 0.94 5.57 4.83
CA LYS A 43 -0.43 5.90 4.41
C LYS A 43 -1.21 4.60 4.21
N VAL A 44 -2.37 4.50 4.86
CA VAL A 44 -3.29 3.35 4.72
C VAL A 44 -4.57 3.85 4.08
N VAL A 45 -5.02 3.20 3.00
CA VAL A 45 -6.21 3.61 2.24
C VAL A 45 -7.30 2.54 2.35
N HIS A 46 -8.23 2.73 3.26
CA HIS A 46 -9.34 1.81 3.46
C HIS A 46 -10.48 2.15 2.49
N GLN A 47 -10.74 1.25 1.54
CA GLN A 47 -11.89 1.32 0.63
C GLN A 47 -12.78 0.09 0.85
N HIS A 48 -14.10 0.28 0.81
CA HIS A 48 -15.03 -0.85 0.98
C HIS A 48 -14.89 -1.83 -0.20
N GLY A 49 -14.58 -3.09 0.09
CA GLY A 49 -14.51 -4.17 -0.90
C GLY A 49 -13.17 -4.32 -1.64
N GLU A 50 -12.16 -3.49 -1.35
CA GLU A 50 -10.84 -3.57 -1.95
C GLU A 50 -9.77 -3.98 -0.93
N ILE A 51 -8.77 -4.75 -1.36
CA ILE A 51 -7.55 -4.99 -0.58
C ILE A 51 -6.76 -3.69 -0.56
N THR A 52 -6.60 -3.09 0.63
CA THR A 52 -5.82 -1.86 0.82
C THR A 52 -4.32 -2.11 0.64
N PRO A 53 -3.66 -1.52 -0.37
CA PRO A 53 -2.21 -1.45 -0.40
C PRO A 53 -1.75 -0.50 0.71
N LYS A 54 -0.84 -0.94 1.58
CA LYS A 54 -0.21 -0.08 2.59
C LYS A 54 1.03 0.56 1.98
N ALA A 55 1.10 1.88 1.93
CA ALA A 55 2.33 2.56 1.56
C ALA A 55 3.17 2.82 2.81
N ARG A 56 4.44 2.43 2.81
CA ARG A 56 5.39 2.61 3.92
C ARG A 56 6.65 3.31 3.42
N TYR A 57 7.02 4.41 4.07
CA TYR A 57 8.28 5.09 3.85
C TYR A 57 9.31 4.61 4.88
N GLN A 58 10.40 4.01 4.41
CA GLN A 58 11.43 3.43 5.27
C GLN A 58 12.81 3.73 4.68
N ARG A 59 13.73 4.24 5.53
CA ARG A 59 15.14 4.54 5.16
C ARG A 59 15.27 5.40 3.89
N GLY A 60 14.40 6.38 3.72
CA GLY A 60 14.44 7.28 2.57
C GLY A 60 13.77 6.74 1.30
N LYS A 61 13.13 5.57 1.35
CA LYS A 61 12.49 4.94 0.19
C LYS A 61 11.01 4.66 0.45
N LEU A 62 10.17 4.89 -0.55
CA LEU A 62 8.77 4.52 -0.53
C LEU A 62 8.59 3.07 -0.96
N HIS A 63 7.81 2.32 -0.21
CA HIS A 63 7.45 0.93 -0.49
C HIS A 63 5.94 0.77 -0.46
N TYR A 64 5.37 0.04 -1.42
CA TYR A 64 3.96 -0.35 -1.40
C TYR A 64 3.84 -1.81 -0.96
N VAL A 65 2.99 -2.10 0.00
CA VAL A 65 2.82 -3.43 0.58
C VAL A 65 1.41 -3.92 0.27
N VAL A 66 1.32 -5.05 -0.41
CA VAL A 66 0.08 -5.79 -0.59
C VAL A 66 -0.01 -6.84 0.51
N THR A 67 -1.13 -6.86 1.21
CA THR A 67 -1.40 -7.84 2.27
C THR A 67 -2.56 -8.74 1.88
N ASP A 68 -2.62 -9.94 2.45
CA ASP A 68 -3.87 -10.71 2.39
C ASP A 68 -4.93 -10.17 3.35
N HIS A 69 -6.07 -10.87 3.39
CA HIS A 69 -7.22 -10.54 4.22
C HIS A 69 -6.92 -10.52 5.73
N GLN A 70 -5.85 -11.17 6.19
CA GLN A 70 -5.39 -11.14 7.58
C GLN A 70 -4.36 -10.01 7.84
N GLY A 71 -4.00 -9.25 6.81
CA GLY A 71 -2.98 -8.20 6.89
C GLY A 71 -1.55 -8.73 6.78
N THR A 72 -1.35 -10.00 6.41
CA THR A 72 -0.02 -10.59 6.22
C THR A 72 0.60 -10.05 4.93
N PRO A 73 1.82 -9.46 4.95
CA PRO A 73 2.49 -9.02 3.74
C PRO A 73 2.69 -10.16 2.75
N ARG A 74 2.25 -9.96 1.51
CA ARG A 74 2.48 -10.89 0.40
C ARG A 74 3.44 -10.34 -0.64
N GLU A 75 3.37 -9.04 -0.90
CA GLU A 75 4.23 -8.39 -1.89
C GLU A 75 4.63 -7.01 -1.36
N ILE A 76 5.89 -6.65 -1.61
CA ILE A 76 6.43 -5.31 -1.33
C ILE A 76 7.01 -4.79 -2.64
N PHE A 77 6.53 -3.65 -3.10
CA PHE A 77 6.99 -2.97 -4.29
C PHE A 77 7.83 -1.75 -3.92
N SER A 78 8.82 -1.44 -4.75
CA SER A 78 9.53 -0.17 -4.75
C SER A 78 8.63 0.98 -5.23
N GLU A 79 9.12 2.21 -5.10
CA GLU A 79 8.47 3.42 -5.63
C GLU A 79 8.17 3.34 -7.14
N LYS A 80 8.99 2.61 -7.91
CA LYS A 80 8.80 2.41 -9.36
C LYS A 80 7.75 1.36 -9.70
N GLY A 81 7.11 0.75 -8.69
CA GLY A 81 6.15 -0.35 -8.89
C GLY A 81 6.81 -1.70 -9.19
N ILE A 82 8.12 -1.82 -9.02
CA ILE A 82 8.86 -3.09 -9.18
C ILE A 82 8.77 -3.86 -7.87
N VAL A 83 8.37 -5.15 -7.92
CA VAL A 83 8.40 -6.04 -6.75
C VAL A 83 9.82 -6.04 -6.20
N SER A 84 9.98 -5.73 -4.92
CA SER A 84 11.24 -5.80 -4.17
C SER A 84 11.32 -7.04 -3.27
N TRP A 85 10.15 -7.60 -2.93
CA TRP A 85 10.00 -8.83 -2.16
C TRP A 85 8.62 -9.42 -2.42
N ALA A 86 8.54 -10.73 -2.57
CA ALA A 86 7.27 -11.44 -2.55
C ALA A 86 7.37 -12.68 -1.64
N GLY A 87 6.30 -12.96 -0.91
CA GLY A 87 6.19 -14.10 -0.02
C GLY A 87 4.78 -14.68 -0.05
N ARG A 88 4.70 -16.01 -0.17
CA ARG A 88 3.42 -16.73 -0.12
C ARG A 88 3.51 -17.85 0.89
N LEU A 89 2.55 -17.85 1.81
CA LEU A 89 2.32 -18.98 2.71
C LEU A 89 1.58 -20.08 1.94
N ASN A 90 2.05 -21.32 2.09
CA ASN A 90 1.26 -22.49 1.68
C ASN A 90 0.18 -22.81 2.74
N THR A 91 -0.65 -23.81 2.45
CA THR A 91 -1.75 -24.26 3.33
C THR A 91 -1.29 -24.73 4.72
N TRP A 92 0.00 -25.03 4.87
CA TRP A 92 0.62 -25.54 6.10
C TRP A 92 1.54 -24.49 6.77
N GLY A 93 1.48 -23.23 6.35
CA GLY A 93 2.26 -22.14 6.94
C GLY A 93 3.73 -22.07 6.52
N LYS A 94 4.18 -22.92 5.58
CA LYS A 94 5.53 -22.80 5.01
C LYS A 94 5.57 -21.62 4.04
N MET A 95 6.53 -20.73 4.25
CA MET A 95 6.71 -19.54 3.42
C MET A 95 7.65 -19.84 2.26
N THR A 96 7.19 -19.57 1.04
CA THR A 96 8.04 -19.46 -0.15
C THR A 96 8.26 -17.97 -0.39
N PHE A 97 9.51 -17.56 -0.58
CA PHE A 97 9.86 -16.18 -0.88
C PHE A 97 10.60 -16.08 -2.20
N TRP A 98 10.39 -14.96 -2.88
CA TRP A 98 11.05 -14.59 -4.13
C TRP A 98 11.69 -13.22 -3.94
N GLN A 99 12.95 -13.11 -4.35
CA GLN A 99 13.71 -11.87 -4.26
C GLN A 99 13.83 -11.27 -5.66
N SER A 100 13.64 -9.96 -5.78
CA SER A 100 13.76 -9.32 -7.08
C SER A 100 15.21 -9.19 -7.51
N HIS A 101 15.46 -9.35 -8.80
CA HIS A 101 16.73 -9.02 -9.45
C HIS A 101 16.44 -8.00 -10.55
N ASP A 102 17.29 -6.96 -10.66
CA ASP A 102 17.36 -6.00 -11.77
C ASP A 102 16.07 -5.90 -12.62
N ASP A 103 15.06 -5.26 -12.02
CA ASP A 103 13.78 -4.90 -12.62
C ASP A 103 12.74 -6.02 -12.86
N TYR A 104 12.93 -7.22 -12.27
CA TYR A 104 11.98 -8.34 -12.36
C TYR A 104 11.91 -9.13 -11.05
N ALA A 105 10.74 -9.72 -10.74
CA ALA A 105 10.63 -10.70 -9.67
C ALA A 105 10.37 -12.10 -10.23
N ASP A 106 10.94 -13.13 -9.61
CA ASP A 106 10.80 -14.52 -10.06
C ASP A 106 9.35 -15.01 -10.20
N ASN A 107 8.39 -14.31 -9.59
CA ASN A 107 6.95 -14.59 -9.68
C ASN A 107 6.22 -13.82 -10.80
N ASP A 108 6.86 -12.89 -11.50
CA ASP A 108 6.28 -12.21 -12.65
C ASP A 108 6.09 -13.24 -13.78
N GLN A 109 4.92 -13.26 -14.43
CA GLN A 109 4.75 -14.12 -15.60
C GLN A 109 5.63 -13.59 -16.74
N LYS A 110 6.51 -14.45 -17.30
CA LYS A 110 7.20 -14.12 -18.55
C LYS A 110 6.14 -13.80 -19.60
N LYS A 111 6.14 -12.57 -20.12
CA LYS A 111 5.27 -12.24 -21.25
C LYS A 111 5.61 -13.16 -22.42
N PRO A 112 4.62 -13.77 -23.10
CA PRO A 112 4.89 -14.46 -24.35
C PRO A 112 5.47 -13.47 -25.36
N ALA A 113 6.42 -13.95 -26.16
CA ALA A 113 7.12 -13.21 -27.21
C ALA A 113 6.19 -12.81 -28.37
#